data_AF-A0A933V8Y6-F1
#
_entry.id   AF-A0A933V8Y6-F1
#
_cell.length_a   1.000
_cell.length_b   1.000
_cell.length_c   1.000
_cell.angle_alpha   90.00
_cell.angle_beta   90.00
_cell.angle_gamma   90.00
#
_symmetry.space_group_name_H-M   'P 1'
#
loop_
_entity.id
_entity.type
_entity.pdbx_description
1 polymer ?
#
loop_
_entity_poly.entity_id
_entity_poly.type
_entity_poly.pdbx_seq_one_letter_code
_entity_poly.pdbx_strand_id
1 'polypeptide(L)' 'MDFALDDGDALMPARPLSSAKSVQIEARVSKSGDAKSMPGDLTGSAGPVKPGAKGLRLVIDKVVP' A
#
# COMPACT_ATOMS: atom_id res chain seq x y z
N MET A 1 15.60 -6.24 7.89
CA MET A 1 14.51 -5.34 8.29
C MET A 1 13.29 -5.81 7.53
N ASP A 2 12.30 -6.34 8.24
CA ASP A 2 11.09 -6.84 7.61
C ASP A 2 10.08 -5.70 7.54
N PHE A 3 9.51 -5.46 6.37
CA PHE A 3 8.41 -4.51 6.21
C PHE A 3 7.11 -5.18 6.63
N ALA A 4 6.34 -4.51 7.49
CA ALA A 4 5.00 -4.92 7.88
C ALA A 4 4.08 -3.71 7.84
N LEU A 5 2.82 -3.94 7.45
CA LEU A 5 1.72 -3.00 7.65
C LEU A 5 0.91 -3.52 8.83
N ASP A 6 0.88 -2.77 9.92
CA ASP A 6 0.17 -3.14 11.14
C ASP A 6 -0.86 -2.07 11.57
N ASP A 7 -1.52 -2.30 12.71
CA ASP A 7 -2.57 -1.41 13.19
C ASP A 7 -2.06 -0.01 13.55
N GLY A 8 -0.75 0.16 13.79
CA GLY A 8 -0.09 1.45 13.99
C GLY A 8 0.02 2.28 12.71
N ASP A 9 -0.02 1.64 11.54
CA ASP A 9 -0.01 2.32 10.23
C ASP A 9 -1.42 2.78 9.79
N ALA A 10 -2.45 2.45 10.58
CA ALA A 10 -3.81 2.90 10.29
C ALA A 10 -3.94 4.42 10.48
N LEU A 11 -4.38 5.12 9.44
CA LEU A 11 -4.66 6.57 9.49
C LEU A 11 -5.68 6.96 10.56
N MET A 12 -6.59 6.04 10.89
CA MET A 12 -7.62 6.23 11.92
C MET A 12 -7.39 5.20 13.04
N PRO A 13 -6.91 5.61 14.23
CA PRO A 13 -6.66 4.68 15.33
C PRO A 13 -7.89 3.86 15.76
N ALA A 14 -9.10 4.43 15.60
CA ALA A 14 -10.37 3.75 15.88
C ALA A 14 -10.77 2.70 14.81
N ARG A 15 -10.03 2.60 13.70
CA ARG A 15 -10.26 1.67 12.59
C ARG A 15 -8.95 0.97 12.20
N PRO A 16 -8.49 0.02 13.02
CA PRO A 16 -7.24 -0.71 12.77
C PRO A 16 -7.34 -1.56 11.48
N LEU A 17 -6.21 -1.79 10.82
CA LEU A 17 -6.15 -2.60 9.60
C LEU A 17 -6.62 -4.04 9.85
N SER A 18 -6.37 -4.58 11.04
CA SER A 18 -6.81 -5.90 11.50
C SER A 18 -8.33 -6.06 11.59
N SER A 19 -9.08 -4.96 11.74
CA SER A 19 -10.55 -5.01 11.78
C SER A 19 -11.20 -5.15 10.40
N ALA A 20 -10.45 -4.92 9.32
CA ALA A 20 -10.95 -5.05 7.96
C ALA A 20 -11.04 -6.53 7.54
N LYS A 21 -12.10 -6.89 6.79
CA LYS A 21 -12.22 -8.26 6.21
C LYS A 21 -11.14 -8.55 5.18
N SER A 22 -10.76 -7.52 4.43
CA SER A 22 -9.69 -7.54 3.45
C SER A 22 -9.14 -6.14 3.23
N VAL A 23 -7.90 -6.08 2.75
CA VAL A 23 -7.17 -4.86 2.44
C VAL A 23 -6.66 -4.90 1.00
N GLN A 24 -6.62 -3.75 0.35
CA GLN A 24 -5.90 -3.52 -0.91
C GLN A 24 -4.60 -2.82 -0.58
N ILE A 25 -3.50 -3.29 -1.14
CA ILE A 25 -2.20 -2.67 -0.99
C ILE A 25 -1.92 -1.92 -2.29
N GLU A 26 -1.59 -0.65 -2.17
CA GLU A 26 -1.08 0.17 -3.26
C GLU A 26 0.30 0.72 -2.86
N ALA A 27 1.26 0.63 -3.76
CA ALA A 27 2.57 1.22 -3.59
C ALA A 27 2.83 2.20 -4.73
N ARG A 28 3.44 3.34 -4.40
CA ARG A 28 3.83 4.38 -5.35
C ARG A 28 5.30 4.75 -5.17
N VAL A 29 6.03 4.84 -6.27
CA VAL A 29 7.35 5.49 -6.33
C VAL A 29 7.16 6.85 -6.98
N SER A 30 7.25 7.90 -6.16
CA SER A 30 7.17 9.27 -6.68
C SER A 30 8.51 9.69 -7.28
N LYS A 31 8.49 10.25 -8.49
CA LYS A 31 9.71 10.78 -9.12
C LYS A 31 10.15 12.11 -8.49
N SER A 32 9.20 12.95 -8.10
CA SER A 32 9.47 14.29 -7.54
C SER A 32 9.63 14.30 -6.02
N GLY A 33 9.14 13.27 -5.33
CA GLY A 33 9.06 13.23 -3.87
C GLY A 33 7.79 13.87 -3.31
N ASP A 34 6.81 14.20 -4.15
CA ASP A 34 5.53 14.75 -3.71
C ASP A 34 4.60 13.69 -3.12
N ALA A 35 3.81 14.13 -2.13
CA ALA A 35 2.80 13.28 -1.51
C ALA A 35 1.59 13.01 -2.42
N LYS A 36 1.35 13.86 -3.42
CA LYS A 36 0.28 13.66 -4.42
C LYS A 36 0.79 12.84 -5.60
N SER A 37 -0.07 12.00 -6.17
CA SER A 37 0.26 11.28 -7.39
C SER A 37 0.36 12.26 -8.55
N MET A 38 1.41 12.16 -9.35
CA MET A 38 1.62 13.01 -10.51
C MET A 38 1.99 12.20 -11.76
N PRO A 39 1.77 12.76 -12.96
CA PRO A 39 2.20 12.13 -14.20
C PRO A 39 3.69 11.75 -14.15
N GLY A 40 3.99 10.50 -14.45
CA GLY A 40 5.35 9.94 -14.40
C GLY A 40 5.73 9.23 -13.09
N ASP A 41 4.88 9.24 -12.06
CA ASP A 41 5.04 8.34 -10.91
C ASP A 41 4.81 6.88 -11.33
N LEU A 42 5.44 5.94 -10.63
CA LEU A 42 5.19 4.51 -10.82
C LEU A 42 4.27 3.99 -9.72
N THR A 43 3.23 3.25 -10.08
CA THR A 43 2.29 2.63 -9.16
C THR A 43 2.19 1.13 -9.37
N GLY A 44 1.82 0.43 -8.30
CA GLY A 44 1.57 -1.00 -8.27
C GLY A 44 0.53 -1.31 -7.20
N SER A 45 -0.28 -2.34 -7.42
CA SER A 45 -1.33 -2.72 -6.49
C SER A 45 -1.37 -4.24 -6.32
N ALA A 46 -1.68 -4.70 -5.10
CA ALA A 46 -1.88 -6.11 -4.79
C ALA A 46 -3.06 -6.29 -3.83
N GLY A 47 -3.91 -7.29 -4.11
CA GLY A 47 -5.05 -7.63 -3.27
C GLY A 47 -6.31 -7.97 -4.06
N PRO A 48 -7.43 -8.24 -3.36
CA PRO A 48 -7.62 -8.06 -1.92
C PRO A 48 -6.95 -9.17 -1.09
N VAL A 49 -6.32 -8.82 0.03
CA VAL A 49 -5.70 -9.79 0.95
C VAL A 49 -6.27 -9.69 2.36
N LYS A 50 -6.16 -10.77 3.15
CA LYS A 50 -6.60 -10.78 4.54
C LYS A 50 -5.50 -10.21 5.45
N PRO A 51 -5.85 -9.49 6.54
CA PRO A 51 -4.87 -9.15 7.57
C PRO A 51 -4.11 -10.38 8.06
N GLY A 52 -2.79 -10.21 8.30
CA GLY A 52 -1.88 -11.30 8.67
C GLY A 52 -1.27 -12.08 7.50
N ALA A 53 -1.58 -11.74 6.25
CA ALA A 53 -0.91 -12.29 5.08
C ALA A 53 0.60 -11.96 5.11
N LYS A 54 1.43 -12.93 4.73
CA LYS A 54 2.90 -12.80 4.68
C LYS A 54 3.41 -13.14 3.28
N GLY A 55 4.58 -12.59 2.93
CA GLY A 55 5.22 -12.86 1.63
C GLY A 55 4.45 -12.30 0.44
N LEU A 56 3.74 -11.18 0.63
CA LEU A 56 3.00 -10.53 -0.44
C LEU A 56 3.97 -10.01 -1.50
N ARG A 57 3.73 -10.38 -2.77
CA ARG A 57 4.46 -9.83 -3.91
C ARG A 57 3.64 -8.73 -4.56
N LEU A 58 4.20 -7.53 -4.63
CA LEU A 58 3.64 -6.37 -5.33
C LEU A 58 4.65 -5.92 -6.39
N VAL A 59 4.17 -5.71 -7.61
CA VAL A 59 4.98 -5.22 -8.73
C VAL A 59 4.52 -3.80 -9.05
N ILE A 60 5.47 -2.88 -9.16
CA ILE A 60 5.24 -1.47 -9.50
C ILE A 60 5.65 -1.30 -10.97
N ASP A 61 4.67 -1.40 -11.88
CA ASP A 61 4.88 -1.42 -13.33
C ASP A 61 3.98 -0.46 -14.10
N LYS A 62 3.09 0.27 -13.42
CA LYS A 62 2.19 1.23 -14.06
C LYS A 62 2.73 2.63 -13.92
N VAL A 63 2.80 3.36 -15.04
CA VAL A 63 3.09 4.80 -15.03
C VAL A 63 1.78 5.54 -14.84
N VAL A 64 1.75 6.50 -13.90
CA VAL A 64 0.64 7.44 -13.76
C VAL A 64 0.64 8.36 -15.00
N PRO A 65 -0.45 8.39 -15.79
CA PRO A 65 -0.54 9.21 -16.99
C PRO A 65 -0.68 10.70 -16.69
#